data_AF-A0A538HIT5-F1
#
_entry.id   AF-A0A538HIT5-F1
#
_cell.length_a   1.000
_cell.length_b   1.000
_cell.length_c   1.000
_cell.angle_alpha   90.00
_cell.angle_beta   90.00
_cell.angle_gamma   90.00
#
_symmetry.space_group_name_H-M   'P 1'
#
loop_
_entity.id
_entity.type
_entity.pdbx_description
1 polymer ?
#
loop_
_entity_poly.entity_id
_entity_poly.type
_entity_poly.pdbx_seq_one_letter_code
_entity_poly.pdbx_strand_id
1 'polypeptide(L)'
;MSVAAIVAWGRIVFIGPTGEELVTCVLSGARPPDLALVDALARAQLVARRRGGCIRLHDASLELRDLLELVGLDREVGREPERGEEARVEEGVERGDSAV
;
A
#
# COMPACT_ATOMS: atom_id res chain seq x y z
N MET A 1 -33.18 -19.82 -3.40
CA MET A 1 -31.77 -19.45 -3.61
C MET A 1 -31.60 -18.03 -3.09
N SER A 2 -30.92 -17.84 -1.96
CA SER A 2 -30.71 -16.48 -1.43
C SER A 2 -29.61 -15.81 -2.25
N VAL A 3 -29.88 -14.63 -2.80
CA VAL A 3 -28.86 -13.80 -3.45
C VAL A 3 -28.04 -13.18 -2.33
N ALA A 4 -26.78 -13.58 -2.19
CA ALA A 4 -25.88 -12.93 -1.24
C ALA A 4 -25.65 -11.49 -1.71
N ALA A 5 -25.93 -10.51 -0.85
CA ALA A 5 -25.67 -9.12 -1.16
C ALA A 5 -24.16 -8.90 -1.31
N ILE A 6 -23.74 -8.27 -2.41
CA ILE A 6 -22.37 -7.80 -2.60
C ILE A 6 -22.25 -6.47 -1.89
N VAL A 7 -21.30 -6.36 -0.96
CA VAL A 7 -21.04 -5.13 -0.19
C VAL A 7 -19.69 -4.57 -0.59
N ALA A 8 -19.61 -3.25 -0.73
CA ALA A 8 -18.36 -2.55 -0.98
C ALA A 8 -17.52 -2.50 0.31
N TRP A 9 -16.25 -2.90 0.20
CA TRP A 9 -15.26 -2.81 1.28
C TRP A 9 -14.32 -1.62 1.11
N GLY A 10 -14.31 -0.97 -0.05
CA GLY A 10 -13.47 0.20 -0.31
C GLY A 10 -13.22 0.41 -1.79
N ARG A 11 -12.36 1.38 -2.08
CA ARG A 11 -11.98 1.82 -3.43
C ARG A 11 -10.47 1.89 -3.50
N ILE A 12 -9.87 1.30 -4.52
CA ILE A 12 -8.45 1.50 -4.82
C ILE A 12 -8.27 2.35 -6.06
N VAL A 13 -7.28 3.24 -6.03
CA VAL A 13 -6.86 4.05 -7.17
C VAL A 13 -5.40 3.72 -7.47
N PHE A 14 -5.11 3.36 -8.71
CA PHE A 14 -3.73 3.17 -9.19
C PHE A 14 -3.20 4.51 -9.68
N ILE A 15 -2.06 4.90 -9.14
CA ILE A 15 -1.33 6.11 -9.48
C ILE A 15 -0.09 5.71 -10.29
N GLY A 16 0.05 6.30 -11.48
CA GLY A 16 1.20 6.08 -12.35
C GLY A 16 2.45 6.83 -11.88
N PRO A 17 3.59 6.61 -12.56
CA PRO A 17 4.87 7.19 -12.17
C PRO A 17 4.92 8.72 -12.28
N THR A 18 3.99 9.35 -13.01
CA THR A 18 3.90 10.81 -13.11
C THR A 18 2.84 11.41 -12.18
N GLY A 19 2.19 10.58 -11.36
CA GLY A 19 1.15 10.99 -10.42
C GLY A 19 -0.27 10.99 -11.00
N GLU A 20 -0.44 10.52 -12.24
CA GLU A 20 -1.73 10.40 -12.91
C GLU A 20 -2.56 9.23 -12.35
N GLU A 21 -3.87 9.40 -12.26
CA GLU A 21 -4.77 8.29 -11.94
C GLU A 21 -4.96 7.40 -13.18
N LEU A 22 -4.58 6.14 -13.07
CA LEU A 22 -4.64 5.18 -14.17
C LEU A 22 -5.96 4.40 -14.19
N VAL A 23 -6.40 3.93 -13.02
CA VAL A 23 -7.63 3.14 -12.87
C VAL A 23 -8.15 3.21 -11.44
N THR A 24 -9.48 3.25 -11.30
CA THR A 24 -10.18 3.13 -10.03
C THR A 24 -10.96 1.81 -10.00
N CYS A 25 -10.79 1.02 -8.94
CA CYS A 25 -11.48 -0.24 -8.73
C CYS A 25 -12.21 -0.23 -7.40
N VAL A 26 -13.46 -0.72 -7.38
CA VAL A 26 -14.19 -0.97 -6.13
C VAL A 26 -13.87 -2.36 -5.63
N LEU A 27 -13.45 -2.46 -4.37
CA LEU A 27 -13.30 -3.72 -3.65
C LEU A 27 -14.65 -4.09 -3.07
N SER A 28 -15.15 -5.28 -3.38
CA SER A 28 -16.46 -5.74 -2.90
C SER A 28 -16.55 -7.24 -2.88
N GLY A 29 -17.47 -7.78 -2.08
CA GLY A 29 -17.77 -9.20 -2.08
C GLY A 29 -18.98 -9.56 -1.24
N ALA A 30 -19.34 -10.84 -1.32
CA ALA A 30 -20.50 -11.41 -0.63
C ALA A 30 -20.19 -11.88 0.81
N ARG A 31 -18.93 -11.78 1.25
CA ARG A 31 -18.45 -12.14 2.58
C ARG A 31 -17.65 -10.96 3.15
N PRO A 32 -17.24 -10.98 4.42
CA PRO A 32 -16.24 -10.03 4.92
C PRO A 32 -14.91 -10.16 4.15
N PRO A 33 -14.09 -9.10 4.09
CA PRO A 33 -12.74 -9.18 3.53
C PRO A 33 -11.89 -10.23 4.26
N ASP A 34 -10.94 -10.83 3.55
CA ASP A 34 -10.06 -11.88 4.07
C ASP A 34 -8.59 -11.62 3.71
N LEU A 35 -7.70 -12.52 4.16
CA LEU A 35 -6.27 -12.39 3.89
C LEU A 35 -5.90 -12.60 2.42
N ALA A 36 -6.75 -13.25 1.61
CA ALA A 36 -6.51 -13.38 0.18
C ALA A 36 -6.68 -12.03 -0.54
N LEU A 37 -7.68 -11.24 -0.13
CA LEU A 37 -7.79 -9.84 -0.57
C LEU A 37 -6.58 -9.02 -0.15
N VAL A 38 -6.11 -9.18 1.09
CA VAL A 38 -4.94 -8.45 1.60
C VAL A 38 -3.67 -8.80 0.83
N ASP A 39 -3.41 -10.08 0.54
CA ASP A 39 -2.29 -10.53 -0.31
C ASP A 39 -2.40 -9.92 -1.72
N ALA A 40 -3.60 -9.90 -2.31
CA ALA A 40 -3.83 -9.30 -3.62
C ALA A 40 -3.51 -7.79 -3.63
N LEU A 41 -3.91 -7.05 -2.58
CA LEU A 41 -3.59 -5.63 -2.44
C LEU A 41 -2.09 -5.39 -2.26
N ALA A 42 -1.43 -6.19 -1.41
CA ALA A 42 0.02 -6.11 -1.19
C ALA A 42 0.79 -6.35 -2.50
N ARG A 43 0.39 -7.37 -3.27
CA ARG A 43 0.97 -7.67 -4.58
C ARG A 43 0.71 -6.56 -5.58
N ALA A 44 -0.50 -6.00 -5.63
CA ALA A 44 -0.82 -4.88 -6.50
C ALA A 44 0.05 -3.66 -6.19
N GLN A 45 0.21 -3.32 -4.91
CA GLN A 45 1.09 -2.24 -4.48
C GLN A 45 2.55 -2.49 -4.88
N LEU A 46 3.07 -3.70 -4.65
CA LEU A 46 4.44 -4.05 -5.06
C LEU A 46 4.64 -3.91 -6.58
N VAL A 47 3.67 -4.36 -7.37
CA VAL A 47 3.67 -4.27 -8.84
C VAL A 47 3.63 -2.82 -9.32
N ALA A 48 2.86 -1.95 -8.66
CA ALA A 48 2.80 -0.53 -8.94
C ALA A 48 4.11 0.18 -8.57
N ARG A 49 4.64 -0.07 -7.36
CA ARG A 49 5.92 0.51 -6.89
C ARG A 49 7.10 0.14 -7.77
N ARG A 50 7.18 -1.11 -8.23
CA ARG A 50 8.22 -1.55 -9.19
C ARG A 50 8.16 -0.82 -10.54
N ARG A 51 7.02 -0.18 -10.85
CA ARG A 51 6.83 0.66 -12.04
C ARG A 51 6.92 2.16 -11.74
N GLY A 52 7.31 2.55 -10.53
CA GLY A 52 7.39 3.94 -10.10
C GLY A 52 6.06 4.56 -9.65
N GLY A 53 4.98 3.78 -9.62
CA GLY A 53 3.66 4.22 -9.16
C GLY A 53 3.30 3.72 -7.76
N CYS A 54 2.03 3.82 -7.39
CA CYS A 54 1.47 3.23 -6.17
C CYS A 54 -0.04 2.96 -6.30
N ILE A 55 -0.61 2.26 -5.33
CA ILE A 55 -2.06 2.20 -5.12
C ILE A 55 -2.43 3.05 -3.90
N ARG A 56 -3.63 3.62 -3.91
CA ARG A 56 -4.23 4.33 -2.78
C ARG A 56 -5.58 3.72 -2.44
N LEU A 57 -5.75 3.32 -1.19
CA LEU A 57 -7.02 2.80 -0.68
C LEU A 57 -7.85 3.94 -0.06
N HIS A 58 -9.12 3.99 -0.46
CA HIS A 58 -10.12 4.96 0.00
C HIS A 58 -11.37 4.22 0.48
N ASP A 59 -12.14 4.87 1.35
CA ASP A 59 -13.44 4.38 1.84
C ASP A 59 -13.39 2.94 2.37
N ALA A 60 -12.23 2.50 2.89
CA ALA A 60 -12.06 1.15 3.39
C ALA A 60 -13.01 0.89 4.57
N SER A 61 -13.70 -0.25 4.55
CA SER A 61 -14.53 -0.71 5.66
C SER A 61 -13.67 -0.96 6.91
N LEU A 62 -14.29 -0.96 8.08
CA LEU A 62 -13.58 -1.19 9.34
C LEU A 62 -12.87 -2.56 9.33
N GLU A 63 -13.55 -3.60 8.85
CA GLU A 63 -12.99 -4.96 8.79
C GLU A 63 -11.76 -5.05 7.90
N LEU A 64 -11.75 -4.32 6.77
CA LEU A 64 -10.58 -4.28 5.89
C LEU A 64 -9.43 -3.51 6.54
N ARG A 65 -9.72 -2.42 7.24
CA ARG A 65 -8.70 -1.63 7.98
C ARG A 65 -8.08 -2.47 9.10
N ASP A 66 -8.90 -3.15 9.89
CA ASP A 66 -8.46 -4.00 11.00
C ASP A 66 -7.56 -5.14 10.51
N LEU A 67 -7.92 -5.76 9.36
CA LEU A 67 -7.07 -6.79 8.75
C LEU A 67 -5.73 -6.23 8.27
N LEU A 68 -5.73 -5.05 7.63
CA LEU A 68 -4.50 -4.39 7.19
C LEU A 68 -3.61 -4.01 8.36
N GLU A 69 -4.17 -3.48 9.44
CA GLU A 69 -3.44 -3.17 10.67
C GLU A 69 -2.87 -4.44 11.32
N LEU A 70 -3.68 -5.51 11.42
CA LEU A 70 -3.26 -6.78 12.00
C LEU A 70 -2.02 -7.37 11.31
N VAL A 71 -1.91 -7.22 9.99
CA VAL A 71 -0.78 -7.71 9.20
C VAL A 71 0.31 -6.66 8.96
N GLY A 72 0.14 -5.44 9.48
CA GLY A 72 1.08 -4.33 9.32
C GLY A 72 1.22 -3.83 7.87
N LEU A 73 0.11 -3.80 7.11
CA LEU A 73 0.05 -3.29 5.73
C LEU A 73 -0.79 -2.01 5.58
N ASP A 74 -1.27 -1.45 6.69
CA ASP A 74 -2.07 -0.21 6.71
C ASP A 74 -1.29 1.00 6.16
N ARG A 75 0.04 1.00 6.27
CA ARG A 75 0.89 2.09 5.75
C ARG A 75 1.23 1.93 4.27
N GLU A 76 1.44 0.70 3.84
CA GLU A 76 1.86 0.33 2.50
C GLU A 76 0.72 0.47 1.50
N VAL A 77 -0.51 0.23 1.95
CA VAL A 77 -1.73 0.20 1.12
C VAL A 77 -2.71 1.33 1.48
N GLY A 78 -2.65 1.88 2.70
CA GLY A 78 -3.70 2.74 3.27
C GLY A 78 -3.35 4.22 3.51
N ARG A 79 -2.11 4.68 3.31
CA ARG A 79 -1.74 6.11 3.49
C ARG A 79 -1.06 6.72 2.28
N GLU A 80 -1.26 8.04 2.13
CA GLU A 80 -0.36 8.88 1.32
C GLU A 80 1.08 8.63 1.78
N PRO A 81 2.06 8.58 0.84
CA PRO A 81 3.45 8.36 1.22
C PRO A 81 3.84 9.40 2.27
N GLU A 82 4.35 8.97 3.41
CA GLU A 82 5.05 9.86 4.32
C GLU A 82 6.18 10.49 3.49
N ARG A 83 6.07 11.80 3.23
CA ARG A 83 7.12 12.53 2.51
C ARG A 83 8.37 12.49 3.39
N GLY A 84 9.32 11.65 2.96
CA GLY A 84 10.72 11.77 3.30
C GLY A 84 11.15 10.97 4.52
N GLU A 85 11.93 9.94 4.25
CA GLU A 85 13.20 9.73 4.93
C GLU A 85 14.11 8.99 3.94
N GLU A 86 14.66 9.73 2.98
CA GLU A 86 15.98 9.37 2.47
C GLU A 86 16.94 9.62 3.65
N ALA A 87 17.07 8.62 4.54
CA ALA A 87 18.17 8.58 5.47
C ALA A 87 19.45 8.46 4.63
N ARG A 88 19.96 9.60 4.18
CA ARG A 88 21.31 9.73 3.63
C ARG A 88 22.24 9.31 4.76
N VAL A 89 22.62 8.05 4.77
CA VAL A 89 23.67 7.55 5.65
C VAL A 89 24.95 8.24 5.18
N GLU A 90 25.38 9.26 5.90
CA GLU A 90 26.74 9.78 5.76
C GLU A 90 27.68 8.70 6.32
N GLU A 91 28.30 7.93 5.42
CA GLU A 91 29.48 7.16 5.79
C GLU A 91 30.56 8.13 6.29
N GLY A 92 30.82 8.10 7.60
CA GLY A 92 31.97 8.78 8.17
C GLY A 92 33.25 8.18 7.62
N VAL A 93 33.87 8.84 6.65
CA VAL A 93 35.26 8.57 6.28
C VAL A 93 36.13 9.15 7.40
N GLU A 94 36.51 8.32 8.37
CA GLU A 94 37.58 8.67 9.29
C GLU A 94 38.90 8.63 8.54
N ARG A 95 39.28 9.80 8.01
CA ARG A 95 40.60 10.03 7.44
C ARG A 95 41.57 10.26 8.59
N GLY A 96 42.24 9.20 9.02
CA GLY A 96 43.33 9.35 9.96
C GLY A 96 43.99 8.04 10.36
N ASP A 97 45.00 7.60 9.61
CA ASP A 97 46.30 7.50 10.26
C ASP A 97 47.44 7.75 9.25
N SER A 98 48.21 8.79 9.53
CA SER A 98 49.55 8.96 8.98
C SER A 98 50.31 9.85 9.95
N ALA A 99 50.89 9.22 10.97
CA ALA A 99 52.12 9.68 11.58
C ALA A 99 52.82 8.51 12.28
N VAL A 100 53.81 7.88 11.64
CA VAL A 100 55.26 8.13 11.80
C VAL A 100 56.09 7.33 10.80
#